data_AF-A0A4Y9QAW9-F1
#
_entry.id   AF-A0A4Y9QAW9-F1
#
_cell.length_a   1.000
_cell.length_b   1.000
_cell.length_c   1.000
_cell.angle_alpha   90.00
_cell.angle_beta   90.00
_cell.angle_gamma   90.00
#
_symmetry.space_group_name_H-M   'P 1'
#
loop_
_entity.id
_entity.type
_entity.pdbx_description
1 polymer ?
#
loop_
_entity_poly.entity_id
_entity_poly.type
_entity_poly.pdbx_seq_one_letter_code
_entity_poly.pdbx_strand_id
1 'polypeptide(L)' 'MSGATVTVLGLVVLAVGGAALELTAHRRPDRPTAAQAVGAAMRTTPGRAAVWAVWLWLGIHFLAR' A
#
# COMPACT_ATOMS: atom_id res chain seq x y z
N MET A 1 11.85 19.99 8.18
CA MET A 1 11.23 18.75 8.70
C MET A 1 12.32 17.70 8.81
N SER A 2 12.44 17.01 9.95
CA SER A 2 13.46 15.97 10.08
C SER A 2 13.08 14.76 9.21
N GLY A 3 14.06 13.98 8.77
CA GLY A 3 13.80 12.75 8.00
C GLY A 3 12.84 11.80 8.72
N ALA A 4 12.89 11.77 10.06
CA ALA A 4 11.96 11.00 10.87
C ALA A 4 10.49 11.46 10.72
N THR A 5 10.23 12.76 10.62
CA THR A 5 8.87 13.29 10.43
C THR A 5 8.28 12.87 9.09
N VAL A 6 9.06 12.94 8.01
CA VAL A 6 8.62 12.54 6.67
C VAL A 6 8.25 11.07 6.65
N THR A 7 9.04 10.25 7.33
CA THR A 7 8.80 8.82 7.35
C THR A 7 7.62 8.41 8.21
N VAL A 8 7.45 9.02 9.39
CA VAL A 8 6.25 8.82 10.20
C VAL A 8 5.00 9.20 9.40
N LEU A 9 5.04 10.32 8.67
CA LEU A 9 3.93 10.71 7.79
C LEU A 9 3.64 9.67 6.71
N GLY A 10 4.67 9.16 6.04
CA GLY A 10 4.49 8.15 5.00
C GLY A 10 3.89 6.83 5.54
N LEU A 11 4.33 6.38 6.72
CA LEU A 11 3.77 5.20 7.38
C LEU A 11 2.31 5.42 7.79
N VAL A 12 1.99 6.58 8.35
CA VAL A 12 0.62 6.94 8.72
C VAL A 12 -0.28 6.96 7.49
N VAL A 13 0.17 7.52 6.37
CA VAL A 13 -0.61 7.53 5.12
C VAL A 13 -0.83 6.12 4.58
N LEU A 14 0.20 5.26 4.59
CA LEU A 14 0.05 3.86 4.18
C LEU A 14 -0.92 3.11 5.08
N ALA A 15 -0.78 3.26 6.39
CA ALA A 15 -1.62 2.58 7.38
C ALA A 15 -3.08 3.04 7.28
N VAL A 16 -3.32 4.35 7.16
CA VAL A 16 -4.67 4.91 7.01
C VAL A 16 -5.28 4.52 5.67
N GLY A 17 -4.49 4.53 4.58
CA GLY A 17 -4.95 4.10 3.26
C GLY A 17 -5.34 2.61 3.24
N GLY A 18 -4.50 1.73 3.80
CA GLY A 18 -4.78 0.31 3.93
C GLY A 18 -6.02 0.04 4.79
N ALA A 19 -6.09 0.67 5.98
CA ALA A 19 -7.24 0.55 6.87
C ALA A 19 -8.53 1.05 6.23
N ALA A 20 -8.51 2.17 5.50
CA ALA A 20 -9.68 2.71 4.81
C ALA A 20 -10.18 1.77 3.70
N LEU A 21 -9.27 1.14 2.94
CA LEU A 21 -9.61 0.14 1.93
C LEU A 21 -10.24 -1.10 2.56
N GLU A 22 -9.70 -1.56 3.69
CA GLU A 22 -10.20 -2.73 4.40
C GLU A 22 -11.57 -2.47 5.05
N LEU A 23 -11.75 -1.29 5.65
CA LEU A 23 -13.02 -0.84 6.25
C LEU A 23 -14.11 -0.63 5.19
N THR A 24 -13.75 -0.16 3.99
CA THR A 24 -14.70 0.02 2.88
C THR A 24 -15.06 -1.30 2.19
N ALA A 25 -14.15 -2.27 2.16
CA ALA A 25 -14.45 -3.63 1.71
C ALA A 25 -15.32 -4.40 2.71
N HIS A 26 -15.07 -4.29 4.01
CA HIS A 26 -15.91 -4.91 5.04
C HIS A 26 -17.35 -4.39 5.06
N ARG A 27 -17.56 -3.13 4.66
CA ARG A 27 -18.90 -2.51 4.60
C ARG A 27 -19.68 -2.80 3.32
N ARG A 28 -19.09 -3.43 2.32
CA ARG A 28 -19.78 -3.83 1.08
C ARG A 28 -19.33 -5.24 0.68
N PRO A 29 -20.15 -6.29 0.87
CA PRO A 29 -19.77 -7.67 0.54
C PRO A 29 -19.38 -7.88 -0.94
N ASP A 30 -19.79 -6.97 -1.84
CA ASP A 30 -19.41 -6.99 -3.26
C ASP A 30 -18.09 -6.29 -3.59
N ARG A 31 -17.38 -5.66 -2.63
CA ARG A 31 -16.11 -4.97 -2.91
C ARG A 31 -14.89 -5.86 -2.61
N PRO A 32 -13.93 -5.96 -3.55
CA PRO A 32 -12.74 -6.77 -3.33
C PRO A 32 -11.91 -6.22 -2.17
N THR A 33 -11.46 -7.11 -1.30
CA THR A 33 -10.56 -6.76 -0.20
C THR A 33 -9.19 -6.32 -0.73
N ALA A 34 -8.41 -5.59 0.08
CA ALA A 34 -7.06 -5.19 -0.29
C ALA A 34 -6.18 -6.39 -0.69
N ALA A 35 -6.30 -7.51 0.04
CA ALA A 35 -5.63 -8.76 -0.30
C ALA A 35 -6.06 -9.33 -1.66
N GLN A 36 -7.37 -9.31 -1.97
CA GLN A 36 -7.88 -9.74 -3.27
C GLN A 36 -7.43 -8.82 -4.40
N ALA A 37 -7.38 -7.50 -4.18
CA ALA A 37 -6.92 -6.52 -5.15
C ALA A 37 -5.42 -6.69 -5.47
N VAL A 38 -4.59 -6.86 -4.43
CA VAL A 38 -3.15 -7.16 -4.61
C VAL A 38 -2.97 -8.50 -5.30
N GLY A 39 -3.71 -9.54 -4.89
CA GLY A 39 -3.70 -10.85 -5.54
C GLY A 39 -4.14 -10.81 -7.00
N ALA A 40 -5.09 -9.93 -7.36
CA ALA A 40 -5.48 -9.70 -8.74
C ALA A 40 -4.38 -8.94 -9.53
N ALA A 41 -3.78 -7.91 -8.94
CA ALA A 41 -2.68 -7.16 -9.56
C ALA A 41 -1.47 -8.06 -9.87
N MET A 42 -1.10 -8.94 -8.93
CA MET A 42 0.01 -9.89 -9.06
C MET A 42 -0.19 -10.92 -10.18
N ARG A 43 -1.43 -11.18 -10.60
CA ARG A 43 -1.76 -12.07 -11.73
C ARG A 43 -1.51 -11.45 -13.11
N THR A 44 -1.20 -10.15 -13.17
CA THR A 44 -0.90 -9.45 -14.42
C THR A 44 0.54 -8.94 -14.41
N THR A 45 1.21 -8.98 -15.56
CA THR A 45 2.57 -8.42 -15.71
C THR A 45 2.67 -6.93 -15.33
N PRO A 46 1.78 -6.03 -15.82
CA PRO A 46 1.82 -4.62 -15.40
C PRO A 46 1.47 -4.41 -13.93
N GLY A 47 0.48 -5.14 -13.38
CA GLY A 47 0.11 -5.02 -11.97
C GLY A 47 1.20 -5.50 -11.03
N ARG A 48 1.91 -6.57 -11.39
CA ARG A 48 3.07 -7.07 -10.65
C ARG A 48 4.23 -6.06 -10.65
N ALA A 49 4.50 -5.39 -11.77
CA ALA A 49 5.47 -4.31 -11.84
C ALA A 49 5.09 -3.12 -10.93
N ALA A 50 3.82 -2.75 -10.87
CA ALA A 50 3.34 -1.70 -9.98
C ALA A 50 3.51 -2.06 -8.50
N VAL A 51 3.19 -3.30 -8.11
CA VAL A 51 3.40 -3.79 -6.73
C VAL A 51 4.89 -3.72 -6.37
N TRP A 52 5.77 -4.16 -7.26
CA TRP A 52 7.22 -4.08 -7.06
C TRP A 52 7.72 -2.64 -6.95
N ALA A 53 7.24 -1.72 -7.78
CA ALA A 53 7.61 -0.32 -7.74
C ALA A 53 7.19 0.35 -6.41
N VAL A 54 5.99 0.04 -5.92
CA VAL A 54 5.52 0.51 -4.61
C VAL A 54 6.40 -0.03 -3.49
N TRP A 55 6.74 -1.33 -3.53
CA TRP A 55 7.62 -1.94 -2.53
C TRP A 55 9.04 -1.36 -2.57
N LEU A 56 9.59 -1.17 -3.77
CA LEU A 56 10.90 -0.56 -3.97
C LEU A 56 10.92 0.87 -3.45
N TRP A 57 9.90 1.66 -3.77
CA TRP A 57 9.74 3.01 -3.23
C TRP A 57 9.70 2.98 -1.71
N LEU A 58 8.93 2.08 -1.11
CA LEU A 58 8.85 1.91 0.34
C LEU A 58 10.22 1.54 0.95
N GLY A 59 10.93 0.59 0.35
CA GLY A 59 12.28 0.19 0.78
C GLY A 59 13.27 1.35 0.73
N ILE A 60 13.31 2.09 -0.38
CA ILE A 60 14.18 3.26 -0.53
C ILE A 60 13.82 4.35 0.47
N HIS A 61 12.53 4.62 0.68
CA HIS A 61 12.10 5.75 1.50
C HIS A 61 12.20 5.48 3.01
N PHE A 62 12.08 4.21 3.43
CA PHE A 62 12.05 3.83 4.84
C PHE A 62 13.31 3.12 5.34
N LEU A 63 13.99 2.36 4.48
CA LEU A 63 15.15 1.54 4.85
C LEU A 63 16.50 2.23 4.56
N ALA A 64 16.53 3.21 3.66
CA ALA A 64 17.73 3.99 3.35
C ALA A 64 17.95 5.19 4.30
N ARG A 65 17.20 5.26 5.41
CA ARG A 65 17.28 6.28 6.46
C ARG A 65 17.47 5.63 7.83
#